data_AF-A0A925ZLM4-F1
#
_entry.id   AF-A0A925ZLM4-F1
#
_cell.length_a   1.000
_cell.length_b   1.000
_cell.length_c   1.000
_cell.angle_alpha   90.00
_cell.angle_beta   90.00
_cell.angle_gamma   90.00
#
_symmetry.space_group_name_H-M   'P 1'
#
loop_
_entity.id
_entity.type
_entity.pdbx_description
1 polymer ?
#
loop_
_entity_poly.entity_id
_entity_poly.type
_entity_poly.pdbx_seq_one_letter_code
_entity_poly.pdbx_strand_id
1 'polypeptide(L)'
;MSKGNTADIDDLVDRGLRAVEDDQLDTAESILDDVKGIAGENHARVLHLAGMVAWSRGDLERATGFLMQAADADGARADIHLDCAECLFAGEEVEEAEAQARAALALPDITKAQTDDGRLLLAQIRLAGDDPDEALEILAEIDASLHDHPAYLSTRGSARMAAGKLPEAIEDLRGALVHEPDDGDLHYQLALVQGASNDREGAIASMLRVLELDAAEDGERPEASYADAQELRTRLEDVFEQLPDPLLKLVAHAPITVQSRATVEQVKAGVDPRNVIAFSGTRKSDEDEAELTGIVIMRDLLPDAEDEETDDDAVETELFYGLMDELQSFFQRDDLVVAET
;
A
#
# COMPACT_ATOMS: atom_id res chain seq x y z
N MET A 1 -18.43 -10.31 42.89
CA MET A 1 -18.44 -9.87 41.48
C MET A 1 -18.52 -8.35 41.51
N SER A 2 -17.35 -7.71 41.62
CA SER A 2 -17.26 -6.26 41.51
C SER A 2 -17.36 -5.95 40.02
N LYS A 3 -18.36 -5.18 39.59
CA LYS A 3 -18.31 -4.56 38.27
C LYS A 3 -17.04 -3.72 38.26
N GLY A 4 -16.08 -4.06 37.40
CA GLY A 4 -14.95 -3.17 37.11
C GLY A 4 -15.54 -1.80 36.75
N ASN A 5 -14.97 -0.73 37.29
CA ASN A 5 -15.40 0.61 36.93
C ASN A 5 -15.09 0.82 35.43
N THR A 6 -15.96 1.45 34.64
CA THR A 6 -15.71 1.64 33.19
C THR A 6 -14.37 2.35 32.93
N ALA A 7 -13.99 3.29 33.80
CA ALA A 7 -12.70 3.96 33.75
C ALA A 7 -11.48 3.03 33.94
N ASP A 8 -11.67 1.87 34.57
CA ASP A 8 -10.63 0.83 34.75
C ASP A 8 -10.47 -0.02 33.47
N ILE A 9 -11.56 -0.20 32.72
CA ILE A 9 -11.54 -0.92 31.43
C ILE A 9 -10.90 -0.07 30.35
N ASP A 10 -11.26 1.22 30.26
CA ASP A 10 -10.67 2.15 29.29
C ASP A 10 -9.15 2.26 29.49
N ASP A 11 -8.66 2.43 30.72
CA ASP A 11 -7.23 2.52 31.00
C ASP A 11 -6.46 1.24 30.63
N LEU A 12 -7.04 0.07 30.94
CA LEU A 12 -6.44 -1.21 30.56
C LEU A 12 -6.39 -1.37 29.04
N VAL A 13 -7.47 -1.05 28.34
CA VAL A 13 -7.51 -1.12 26.88
C VAL A 13 -6.52 -0.13 26.26
N ASP A 14 -6.45 1.11 26.74
CA ASP A 14 -5.50 2.11 26.23
C ASP A 14 -4.05 1.68 26.47
N ARG A 15 -3.76 0.92 27.53
CA ARG A 15 -2.44 0.29 27.72
C ARG A 15 -2.20 -0.86 26.75
N GLY A 16 -3.24 -1.63 26.42
CA GLY A 16 -3.18 -2.68 25.39
C GLY A 16 -2.91 -2.09 24.01
N LEU A 17 -3.61 -1.01 23.64
CA LEU A 17 -3.41 -0.31 22.37
C LEU A 17 -2.00 0.25 22.24
N ARG A 18 -1.47 0.91 23.29
CA ARG A 18 -0.07 1.32 23.31
C ARG A 18 0.91 0.15 23.17
N ALA A 19 0.58 -1.01 23.74
CA ALA A 19 1.41 -2.20 23.57
C ALA A 19 1.35 -2.71 22.12
N VAL A 20 0.24 -2.53 21.40
CA VAL A 20 0.18 -2.78 19.94
C VAL A 20 1.07 -1.78 19.20
N GLU A 21 0.93 -0.48 19.47
CA GLU A 21 1.76 0.57 18.85
C GLU A 21 3.27 0.36 19.07
N ASP A 22 3.66 -0.15 20.25
CA ASP A 22 5.05 -0.44 20.61
C ASP A 22 5.55 -1.83 20.09
N ASP A 23 4.76 -2.54 19.28
CA ASP A 23 5.02 -3.91 18.77
C ASP A 23 5.24 -4.96 19.90
N GLN A 24 4.58 -4.75 21.04
CA GLN A 24 4.61 -5.64 22.21
C GLN A 24 3.40 -6.59 22.21
N LEU A 25 3.23 -7.37 21.14
CA LEU A 25 2.01 -8.15 20.88
C LEU A 25 1.67 -9.16 21.99
N ASP A 26 2.66 -9.83 22.59
CA ASP A 26 2.43 -10.74 23.72
C ASP A 26 1.87 -10.00 24.95
N THR A 27 2.29 -8.74 25.15
CA THR A 27 1.77 -7.89 26.23
C THR A 27 0.35 -7.43 25.92
N ALA A 28 0.09 -7.02 24.67
CA ALA A 28 -1.24 -6.63 24.21
C ALA A 28 -2.24 -7.79 24.34
N GLU A 29 -1.85 -9.01 23.95
CA GLU A 29 -2.66 -10.23 24.10
C GLU A 29 -2.95 -10.57 25.57
N SER A 30 -1.94 -10.49 26.44
CA SER A 30 -2.15 -10.70 27.87
C SER A 30 -3.14 -9.68 28.45
N ILE A 31 -3.03 -8.41 28.06
CA ILE A 31 -3.96 -7.37 28.50
C ILE A 31 -5.36 -7.65 27.94
N LEU A 32 -5.45 -8.05 26.67
CA LEU A 32 -6.69 -8.40 26.01
C LEU A 32 -7.45 -9.52 26.74
N ASP A 33 -6.75 -10.59 27.13
CA ASP A 33 -7.34 -11.70 27.89
C ASP A 33 -7.81 -11.27 29.28
N ASP A 34 -7.05 -10.41 29.96
CA ASP A 34 -7.44 -9.83 31.25
C ASP A 34 -8.73 -8.99 31.12
N VAL A 35 -8.80 -8.08 30.13
CA VAL A 35 -9.98 -7.21 29.94
C VAL A 35 -11.19 -8.00 29.45
N LYS A 36 -11.01 -9.04 28.63
CA LYS A 36 -12.06 -10.00 28.25
C LYS A 36 -12.67 -10.65 29.49
N GLY A 37 -11.85 -11.09 30.44
CA GLY A 37 -12.30 -11.70 31.70
C GLY A 37 -13.07 -10.74 32.62
N ILE A 38 -12.79 -9.43 32.55
CA ILE A 38 -13.39 -8.39 33.40
C ILE A 38 -14.70 -7.85 32.79
N ALA A 39 -14.66 -7.45 31.52
CA ALA A 39 -15.74 -6.72 30.85
C ALA A 39 -16.64 -7.62 30.00
N GLY A 40 -16.15 -8.79 29.61
CA GLY A 40 -16.78 -9.69 28.64
C GLY A 40 -16.28 -9.45 27.22
N GLU A 41 -16.28 -10.51 26.42
CA GLU A 41 -15.71 -10.54 25.06
C GLU A 41 -16.41 -9.57 24.08
N ASN A 42 -17.69 -9.27 24.30
CA ASN A 42 -18.49 -8.41 23.42
C ASN A 42 -18.51 -6.94 23.88
N HIS A 43 -17.66 -6.54 24.84
CA HIS A 43 -17.55 -5.14 25.24
C HIS A 43 -16.85 -4.35 24.13
N ALA A 44 -17.39 -3.19 23.72
CA ALA A 44 -16.87 -2.43 22.57
C ALA A 44 -15.35 -2.18 22.62
N ARG A 45 -14.81 -1.74 23.76
CA ARG A 45 -13.35 -1.54 23.93
C ARG A 45 -12.53 -2.82 23.93
N VAL A 46 -13.12 -3.95 24.33
CA VAL A 46 -12.44 -5.25 24.27
C VAL A 46 -12.37 -5.74 22.83
N LEU A 47 -13.47 -5.59 22.09
CA LEU A 47 -13.52 -5.85 20.65
C LEU A 47 -12.55 -4.94 19.89
N HIS A 48 -12.46 -3.67 20.28
CA HIS A 48 -11.50 -2.74 19.70
C HIS A 48 -10.05 -3.24 19.86
N LEU A 49 -9.62 -3.55 21.09
CA LEU A 49 -8.28 -4.10 21.31
C LEU A 49 -8.08 -5.45 20.60
N ALA A 50 -9.11 -6.31 20.54
CA ALA A 50 -9.03 -7.57 19.80
C ALA A 50 -8.79 -7.35 18.31
N GLY A 51 -9.44 -6.34 17.72
CA GLY A 51 -9.24 -5.92 16.34
C GLY A 51 -7.82 -5.44 16.09
N MET A 52 -7.32 -4.51 16.91
CA MET A 52 -5.96 -3.99 16.78
C MET A 52 -4.87 -5.05 16.96
N VAL A 53 -5.06 -5.99 17.91
CA VAL A 53 -4.15 -7.13 18.09
C VAL A 53 -4.19 -8.07 16.89
N ALA A 54 -5.38 -8.38 16.36
CA ALA A 54 -5.51 -9.22 15.18
C ALA A 54 -4.84 -8.57 13.95
N TRP A 55 -5.06 -7.26 13.78
CA TRP A 55 -4.47 -6.51 12.67
C TRP A 55 -2.95 -6.52 12.72
N SER A 56 -2.38 -6.24 13.89
CA SER A 56 -0.92 -6.25 14.08
C SER A 56 -0.30 -7.66 13.97
N ARG A 57 -1.12 -8.71 13.95
CA ARG A 57 -0.71 -10.09 13.69
C ARG A 57 -0.86 -10.49 12.22
N GLY A 58 -1.30 -9.59 11.34
CA GLY A 58 -1.56 -9.86 9.92
C GLY A 58 -2.94 -10.46 9.63
N ASP A 59 -3.77 -10.71 10.65
CA ASP A 59 -5.08 -11.34 10.49
C ASP A 59 -6.15 -10.26 10.21
N LEU A 60 -6.11 -9.74 8.97
CA LEU A 60 -6.93 -8.62 8.52
C LEU A 60 -8.43 -8.96 8.54
N GLU A 61 -8.81 -10.19 8.14
CA GLU A 61 -10.21 -10.64 8.15
C GLU A 61 -10.80 -10.56 9.56
N ARG A 62 -10.09 -11.07 10.57
CA ARG A 62 -10.57 -10.99 11.96
C ARG A 62 -10.48 -9.59 12.52
N ALA A 63 -9.47 -8.81 12.14
CA ALA A 63 -9.34 -7.42 12.57
C ALA A 63 -10.57 -6.61 12.17
N THR A 64 -10.93 -6.63 10.89
CA THR A 64 -12.14 -5.99 10.35
C THR A 64 -13.38 -6.46 11.09
N GLY A 65 -13.54 -7.78 11.26
CA GLY A 65 -14.69 -8.35 11.97
C GLY A 65 -14.84 -7.88 13.42
N PHE A 66 -13.74 -7.71 14.15
CA PHE A 66 -13.77 -7.21 15.53
C PHE A 66 -14.00 -5.69 15.59
N LEU A 67 -13.37 -4.91 14.71
CA LEU A 67 -13.51 -3.45 14.68
C LEU A 67 -14.92 -3.01 14.28
N MET A 68 -15.53 -3.69 13.30
CA MET A 68 -16.93 -3.44 12.95
C MET A 68 -17.88 -3.74 14.11
N GLN A 69 -17.66 -4.86 14.82
CA GLN A 69 -18.45 -5.18 16.02
C GLN A 69 -18.23 -4.17 17.16
N ALA A 70 -17.01 -3.63 17.28
CA ALA A 70 -16.70 -2.59 18.25
C ALA A 70 -17.46 -1.29 17.93
N ALA A 71 -17.47 -0.88 16.67
CA ALA A 71 -18.19 0.30 16.18
C ALA A 71 -19.71 0.15 16.35
N ASP A 72 -20.26 -1.04 16.08
CA ASP A 72 -21.69 -1.35 16.31
C ASP A 72 -22.06 -1.33 17.80
N ALA A 73 -21.15 -1.79 18.66
CA ALA A 73 -21.38 -1.86 20.10
C ALA A 73 -21.29 -0.49 20.79
N ASP A 74 -20.47 0.43 20.29
CA ASP A 74 -20.34 1.80 20.79
C ASP A 74 -20.05 2.81 19.67
N GLY A 75 -21.09 3.12 18.89
CA GLY A 75 -21.01 4.08 17.78
C GLY A 75 -20.89 5.55 18.20
N ALA A 76 -20.55 5.85 19.46
CA ALA A 76 -20.29 7.21 19.93
C ALA A 76 -18.78 7.51 20.06
N ARG A 77 -17.91 6.55 19.73
CA ARG A 77 -16.47 6.63 19.89
C ARG A 77 -15.75 6.82 18.57
N ALA A 78 -15.20 8.02 18.38
CA ALA A 78 -14.49 8.38 17.14
C ALA A 78 -13.24 7.53 16.92
N ASP A 79 -12.50 7.18 17.98
CA ASP A 79 -11.30 6.32 17.88
C ASP A 79 -11.65 4.97 17.24
N ILE A 80 -12.68 4.28 17.73
CA ILE A 80 -13.11 2.99 17.17
C ILE A 80 -13.50 3.10 15.70
N HIS A 81 -14.23 4.15 15.31
CA HIS A 81 -14.61 4.37 13.92
C HIS A 81 -13.41 4.66 13.02
N LEU A 82 -12.42 5.42 13.50
CA LEU A 82 -11.20 5.72 12.74
C LEU A 82 -10.33 4.46 12.57
N ASP A 83 -10.10 3.72 13.64
CA ASP A 83 -9.33 2.47 13.61
C ASP A 83 -10.03 1.43 12.71
N CYS A 84 -11.36 1.35 12.77
CA CYS A 84 -12.15 0.52 11.85
C CYS A 84 -12.03 0.98 10.39
N ALA A 85 -12.08 2.28 10.12
CA ALA A 85 -11.96 2.83 8.78
C ALA A 85 -10.57 2.55 8.19
N GLU A 86 -9.51 2.69 8.99
CA GLU A 86 -8.14 2.44 8.57
C GLU A 86 -7.91 0.95 8.28
N CYS A 87 -8.44 0.07 9.12
CA CYS A 87 -8.35 -1.38 8.90
C CYS A 87 -9.12 -1.82 7.65
N LEU A 88 -10.33 -1.29 7.43
CA LEU A 88 -11.10 -1.54 6.21
C LEU A 88 -10.37 -1.02 4.97
N PHE A 89 -9.76 0.16 5.05
CA PHE A 89 -9.00 0.74 3.95
C PHE A 89 -7.76 -0.10 3.61
N ALA A 90 -7.06 -0.63 4.62
CA ALA A 90 -5.97 -1.58 4.44
C ALA A 90 -6.43 -2.91 3.82
N GLY A 91 -7.69 -3.30 4.03
CA GLY A 91 -8.34 -4.45 3.37
C GLY A 91 -9.00 -4.14 2.04
N GLU A 92 -8.74 -2.96 1.47
CA GLU A 92 -9.30 -2.50 0.19
C GLU A 92 -10.85 -2.42 0.16
N GLU A 93 -11.50 -2.45 1.33
CA GLU A 93 -12.95 -2.24 1.50
C GLU A 93 -13.24 -0.73 1.52
N VAL A 94 -13.02 -0.07 0.37
CA VAL A 94 -13.00 1.40 0.23
C VAL A 94 -14.33 2.05 0.63
N GLU A 95 -15.48 1.51 0.21
CA GLU A 95 -16.79 2.08 0.53
C GLU A 95 -17.12 2.00 2.03
N GLU A 96 -16.86 0.86 2.65
CA GLU A 96 -17.04 0.64 4.09
C GLU A 96 -16.09 1.51 4.90
N ALA A 97 -14.82 1.65 4.48
CA ALA A 97 -13.85 2.55 5.08
C ALA A 97 -14.34 4.00 5.06
N GLU A 98 -14.85 4.47 3.91
CA GLU A 98 -15.42 5.82 3.78
C GLU A 98 -16.57 6.03 4.77
N ALA A 99 -17.47 5.05 4.87
CA ALA A 99 -18.61 5.11 5.77
C ALA A 99 -18.19 5.26 7.24
N GLN A 100 -17.17 4.51 7.67
CA GLN A 100 -16.64 4.58 9.04
C GLN A 100 -15.92 5.91 9.32
N ALA A 101 -15.06 6.39 8.39
CA ALA A 101 -14.37 7.67 8.54
C ALA A 101 -15.37 8.84 8.66
N ARG A 102 -16.42 8.85 7.82
CA ARG A 102 -17.48 9.86 7.90
C ARG A 102 -18.33 9.73 9.16
N ALA A 103 -18.56 8.51 9.66
CA ALA A 103 -19.25 8.30 10.93
C ALA A 103 -18.46 8.92 12.09
N ALA A 104 -17.13 8.72 12.14
CA ALA A 104 -16.27 9.36 13.13
C ALA A 104 -16.40 10.90 13.09
N LEU A 105 -16.24 11.49 11.91
CA LEU A 105 -16.28 12.95 11.70
C LEU A 105 -17.65 13.59 12.03
N ALA A 106 -18.72 12.81 12.07
CA ALA A 106 -20.06 13.27 12.43
C ALA A 106 -20.31 13.29 13.95
N LEU A 107 -19.41 12.73 14.76
CA LEU A 107 -19.61 12.61 16.20
C LEU A 107 -19.46 13.96 16.93
N PRO A 108 -20.34 14.27 17.90
CA PRO A 108 -20.32 15.55 18.58
C PRO A 108 -19.12 15.75 19.51
N ASP A 109 -18.55 14.65 20.02
CA ASP A 109 -17.46 14.65 21.00
C ASP A 109 -16.09 14.32 20.36
N ILE A 110 -15.99 14.34 19.02
CA ILE A 110 -14.71 14.14 18.32
C ILE A 110 -13.71 15.24 18.70
N THR A 111 -12.49 14.85 19.04
CA THR A 111 -11.43 15.81 19.34
C THR A 111 -10.89 16.44 18.06
N LYS A 112 -10.23 17.58 18.17
CA LYS A 112 -9.59 18.22 17.01
C LYS A 112 -8.55 17.30 16.35
N ALA A 113 -7.73 16.62 17.15
CA ALA A 113 -6.74 15.67 16.63
C ALA A 113 -7.41 14.57 15.80
N GLN A 114 -8.40 13.89 16.38
CA GLN A 114 -9.19 12.88 15.66
C GLN A 114 -9.92 13.44 14.42
N THR A 115 -10.32 14.71 14.43
CA THR A 115 -10.92 15.35 13.26
C THR A 115 -9.89 15.49 12.14
N ASP A 116 -8.67 15.93 12.47
CA ASP A 116 -7.60 16.07 11.50
C ASP A 116 -7.11 14.70 10.99
N ASP A 117 -7.01 13.69 11.86
CA ASP A 117 -6.70 12.29 11.51
C ASP A 117 -7.76 11.70 10.58
N GLY A 118 -9.05 11.85 10.94
CA GLY A 118 -10.16 11.37 10.12
C GLY A 118 -10.27 12.08 8.77
N ARG A 119 -9.89 13.36 8.69
CA ARG A 119 -9.81 14.08 7.41
C ARG A 119 -8.66 13.57 6.55
N LEU A 120 -7.50 13.29 7.16
CA LEU A 120 -6.36 12.75 6.44
C LEU A 120 -6.71 11.37 5.84
N LEU A 121 -7.27 10.48 6.66
CA LEU A 121 -7.72 9.16 6.23
C LEU A 121 -8.82 9.26 5.15
N LEU A 122 -9.82 10.13 5.35
CA LEU A 122 -10.87 10.33 4.34
C LEU A 122 -10.28 10.86 3.03
N ALA A 123 -9.30 11.75 3.06
CA ALA A 123 -8.64 12.22 1.84
C ALA A 123 -7.89 11.08 1.11
N GLN A 124 -7.23 10.18 1.84
CA GLN A 124 -6.59 8.98 1.26
C GLN A 124 -7.62 8.04 0.62
N ILE A 125 -8.74 7.80 1.30
CA ILE A 125 -9.87 7.01 0.77
C ILE A 125 -10.43 7.64 -0.51
N ARG A 126 -10.64 8.96 -0.54
CA ARG A 126 -11.11 9.67 -1.75
C ARG A 126 -10.12 9.59 -2.91
N LEU A 127 -8.82 9.55 -2.64
CA LEU A 127 -7.81 9.34 -3.68
C LEU A 127 -7.86 7.94 -4.27
N ALA A 128 -8.04 6.91 -3.44
CA ALA A 128 -8.24 5.55 -3.93
C ALA A 128 -9.50 5.44 -4.80
N GLY A 129 -10.55 6.20 -4.48
CA GLY A 129 -11.76 6.34 -5.30
C GLY A 129 -11.66 7.28 -6.51
N ASP A 130 -10.46 7.70 -6.93
CA ASP A 130 -10.21 8.62 -8.05
C ASP A 130 -10.93 9.98 -7.95
N ASP A 131 -11.05 10.53 -6.73
CA ASP A 131 -11.60 11.87 -6.46
C ASP A 131 -10.57 12.81 -5.82
N PRO A 132 -9.54 13.25 -6.58
CA PRO A 132 -8.47 14.09 -6.06
C PRO A 132 -8.93 15.51 -5.71
N ASP A 133 -10.01 16.00 -6.30
CA ASP A 133 -10.52 17.34 -5.99
C ASP A 133 -11.19 17.35 -4.61
N GLU A 134 -12.03 16.36 -4.27
CA GLU A 134 -12.60 16.25 -2.90
C GLU A 134 -11.48 16.00 -1.86
N ALA A 135 -10.50 15.15 -2.18
CA ALA A 135 -9.35 14.93 -1.30
C ALA A 135 -8.62 16.24 -0.96
N LEU A 136 -8.38 17.11 -1.95
CA LEU A 136 -7.76 18.42 -1.73
C LEU A 136 -8.63 19.38 -0.93
N GLU A 137 -9.95 19.36 -1.09
CA GLU A 137 -10.87 20.15 -0.28
C GLU A 137 -10.83 19.72 1.19
N ILE A 138 -10.85 18.41 1.45
CA ILE A 138 -10.75 17.85 2.81
C ILE A 138 -9.41 18.22 3.46
N LEU A 139 -8.30 18.04 2.74
CA LEU A 139 -6.95 18.39 3.23
C LEU A 139 -6.80 19.89 3.53
N ALA A 140 -7.57 20.76 2.88
CA ALA A 140 -7.54 22.19 3.16
C ALA A 140 -8.16 22.55 4.52
N GLU A 141 -8.98 21.66 5.10
CA GLU A 141 -9.59 21.85 6.42
C GLU A 141 -8.72 21.37 7.58
N ILE A 142 -7.65 20.62 7.31
CA ILE A 142 -6.69 20.15 8.32
C ILE A 142 -5.92 21.35 8.89
N ASP A 143 -5.70 21.34 10.21
CA ASP A 143 -5.00 22.43 10.88
C ASP A 143 -3.61 22.70 10.29
N ALA A 144 -3.30 23.99 10.14
CA ALA A 144 -2.03 24.45 9.57
C ALA A 144 -0.78 23.94 10.33
N SER A 145 -0.90 23.57 11.61
CA SER A 145 0.22 22.98 12.35
C SER A 145 0.67 21.61 11.82
N LEU A 146 -0.18 20.93 11.05
CA LEU A 146 0.10 19.63 10.44
C LEU A 146 0.56 19.75 8.99
N HIS A 147 0.65 20.97 8.43
CA HIS A 147 0.99 21.14 6.99
C HIS A 147 2.43 20.79 6.64
N ASP A 148 3.31 20.69 7.63
CA ASP A 148 4.68 20.21 7.48
C ASP A 148 4.82 18.71 7.85
N HIS A 149 3.72 18.04 8.24
CA HIS A 149 3.76 16.61 8.59
C HIS A 149 3.92 15.74 7.33
N PRO A 150 4.80 14.72 7.33
CA PRO A 150 5.06 13.90 6.14
C PRO A 150 3.80 13.27 5.54
N ALA A 151 2.97 12.63 6.37
CA ALA A 151 1.71 12.02 5.92
C ALA A 151 0.73 13.01 5.26
N TYR A 152 0.68 14.26 5.74
CA TYR A 152 -0.14 15.31 5.12
C TYR A 152 0.45 15.74 3.76
N LEU A 153 1.76 15.96 3.72
CA LEU A 153 2.47 16.36 2.50
C LEU A 153 2.41 15.27 1.43
N SER A 154 2.62 14.01 1.77
CA SER A 154 2.53 12.89 0.83
C SER A 154 1.12 12.74 0.26
N THR A 155 0.11 12.72 1.12
CA THR A 155 -1.30 12.63 0.70
C THR A 155 -1.68 13.81 -0.20
N ARG A 156 -1.28 15.04 0.15
CA ARG A 156 -1.54 16.22 -0.68
C ARG A 156 -0.75 16.19 -2.00
N GLY A 157 0.47 15.68 -1.97
CA GLY A 157 1.31 15.46 -3.14
C GLY A 157 0.65 14.51 -4.14
N SER A 158 0.19 13.35 -3.67
CA SER A 158 -0.57 12.37 -4.47
C SER A 158 -1.86 12.96 -5.03
N ALA A 159 -2.62 13.70 -4.21
CA ALA A 159 -3.82 14.39 -4.68
C ALA A 159 -3.54 15.45 -5.76
N ARG A 160 -2.45 16.21 -5.60
CA ARG A 160 -2.00 17.18 -6.61
C ARG A 160 -1.52 16.51 -7.87
N MET A 161 -0.85 15.36 -7.78
CA MET A 161 -0.45 14.57 -8.93
C MET A 161 -1.67 14.13 -9.75
N ALA A 162 -2.64 13.49 -9.12
CA ALA A 162 -3.88 13.05 -9.76
C ALA A 162 -4.68 14.23 -10.35
N ALA A 163 -4.66 15.39 -9.70
CA ALA A 163 -5.24 16.64 -10.22
C ALA A 163 -4.38 17.36 -11.29
N GLY A 164 -3.25 16.79 -11.72
CA GLY A 164 -2.34 17.37 -12.73
C GLY A 164 -1.52 18.58 -12.26
N LYS A 165 -1.50 18.88 -10.97
CA LYS A 165 -0.73 19.96 -10.32
C LYS A 165 0.69 19.46 -9.99
N LEU A 166 1.40 19.02 -11.01
CA LEU A 166 2.67 18.30 -10.88
C LEU A 166 3.78 19.11 -10.17
N PRO A 167 4.00 20.40 -10.46
CA PRO A 167 5.02 21.18 -9.75
C PRO A 167 4.76 21.28 -8.24
N GLU A 168 3.50 21.46 -7.84
CA GLU A 168 3.08 21.54 -6.45
C GLU A 168 3.15 20.17 -5.74
N ALA A 169 2.90 19.07 -6.46
CA ALA A 169 3.09 17.72 -5.95
C ALA A 169 4.57 17.42 -5.66
N ILE A 170 5.49 17.84 -6.56
CA ILE A 170 6.94 17.71 -6.34
C ILE A 170 7.39 18.51 -5.11
N GLU A 171 6.85 19.72 -4.90
CA GLU A 171 7.17 20.54 -3.73
C GLU A 171 6.74 19.83 -2.44
N ASP A 172 5.54 19.28 -2.40
CA ASP A 172 5.01 18.56 -1.24
C ASP A 172 5.84 17.31 -0.91
N LEU A 173 6.11 16.46 -1.89
CA LEU A 173 6.86 15.22 -1.68
C LEU A 173 8.32 15.49 -1.27
N ARG A 174 8.94 16.53 -1.84
CA ARG A 174 10.25 16.99 -1.35
C ARG A 174 10.18 17.53 0.07
N GLY A 175 9.08 18.18 0.46
CA GLY A 175 8.83 18.61 1.83
C GLY A 175 8.74 17.42 2.79
N ALA A 176 8.02 16.36 2.42
CA ALA A 176 7.92 15.14 3.22
C ALA A 176 9.31 14.50 3.42
N LEU A 177 10.10 14.39 2.34
CA LEU A 177 11.47 13.86 2.36
C LEU A 177 12.47 14.69 3.19
N VAL A 178 12.16 15.93 3.57
CA VAL A 178 13.00 16.69 4.54
C VAL A 178 12.94 16.04 5.93
N HIS A 179 11.81 15.45 6.28
CA HIS A 179 11.57 14.80 7.56
C HIS A 179 11.94 13.31 7.52
N GLU A 180 11.63 12.65 6.41
CA GLU A 180 11.81 11.20 6.21
C GLU A 180 12.68 10.94 4.96
N PRO A 181 13.99 11.25 5.01
CA PRO A 181 14.86 11.21 3.82
C PRO A 181 15.11 9.80 3.27
N ASP A 182 14.87 8.78 4.08
CA ASP A 182 15.13 7.37 3.79
C ASP A 182 13.84 6.56 3.60
N ASP A 183 12.71 7.24 3.37
CA ASP A 183 11.42 6.59 3.07
C ASP A 183 11.32 6.24 1.58
N GLY A 184 11.25 4.94 1.27
CA GLY A 184 11.20 4.42 -0.09
C GLY A 184 9.94 4.83 -0.84
N ASP A 185 8.79 4.90 -0.16
CA ASP A 185 7.51 5.22 -0.75
C ASP A 185 7.44 6.69 -1.17
N LEU A 186 7.99 7.60 -0.37
CA LEU A 186 8.10 9.01 -0.73
C LEU A 186 9.00 9.21 -1.95
N HIS A 187 10.12 8.47 -2.06
CA HIS A 187 10.96 8.51 -3.26
C HIS A 187 10.23 7.92 -4.48
N TYR A 188 9.44 6.86 -4.29
CA TYR A 188 8.65 6.25 -5.35
C TYR A 188 7.58 7.20 -5.87
N GLN A 189 6.76 7.77 -4.98
CA GLN A 189 5.77 8.80 -5.32
C GLN A 189 6.42 9.98 -6.04
N LEU A 190 7.57 10.48 -5.54
CA LEU A 190 8.28 11.57 -6.17
C LEU A 190 8.75 11.20 -7.59
N ALA A 191 9.24 9.97 -7.80
CA ALA A 191 9.65 9.49 -9.11
C ALA A 191 8.48 9.47 -10.11
N LEU A 192 7.31 9.01 -9.67
CA LEU A 192 6.10 8.98 -10.49
C LEU A 192 5.67 10.40 -10.91
N VAL A 193 5.62 11.35 -9.97
CA VAL A 193 5.30 12.76 -10.26
C VAL A 193 6.34 13.38 -11.21
N GLN A 194 7.62 13.10 -10.99
CA GLN A 194 8.70 13.59 -11.85
C GLN A 194 8.57 13.03 -13.27
N GLY A 195 8.26 11.74 -13.42
CA GLY A 195 7.99 11.10 -14.70
C GLY A 195 6.81 11.76 -15.41
N ALA A 196 5.68 11.95 -14.72
CA ALA A 196 4.52 12.65 -15.25
C ALA A 196 4.84 14.11 -15.65
N SER A 197 5.76 14.76 -14.95
CA SER A 197 6.22 16.12 -15.26
C SER A 197 7.28 16.19 -16.37
N ASN A 198 7.64 15.05 -16.96
CA ASN A 198 8.70 14.89 -17.95
C ASN A 198 10.12 15.23 -17.42
N ASP A 199 10.32 15.23 -16.10
CA ASP A 199 11.61 15.30 -15.42
C ASP A 199 12.24 13.89 -15.34
N ARG A 200 12.67 13.37 -16.50
CA ARG A 200 13.23 12.02 -16.62
C ARG A 200 14.47 11.82 -15.76
N GLU A 201 15.35 12.82 -15.68
CA GLU A 201 16.57 12.73 -14.87
C GLU A 201 16.24 12.64 -13.39
N GLY A 202 15.30 13.47 -12.92
CA GLY A 202 14.79 13.42 -11.55
C GLY A 202 14.12 12.08 -11.22
N ALA A 203 13.23 11.60 -12.09
CA ALA A 203 12.54 10.32 -11.89
C ALA A 203 13.52 9.14 -11.75
N ILE A 204 14.55 9.08 -12.61
CA ILE A 204 15.60 8.05 -12.51
C ILE A 204 16.36 8.18 -11.20
N ALA A 205 16.70 9.39 -10.76
CA ALA A 205 17.43 9.59 -9.51
C ALA A 205 16.60 9.11 -8.29
N SER A 206 15.31 9.40 -8.28
CA SER A 206 14.39 8.96 -7.22
C SER A 206 14.16 7.44 -7.28
N MET A 207 13.95 6.83 -8.45
CA MET A 207 13.86 5.36 -8.58
C MET A 207 15.14 4.64 -8.16
N LEU A 208 16.32 5.21 -8.40
CA LEU A 208 17.56 4.64 -7.87
C LEU A 208 17.62 4.66 -6.35
N ARG A 209 16.98 5.66 -5.71
CA ARG A 209 16.87 5.71 -4.25
C ARG A 209 15.88 4.66 -3.74
N VAL A 210 14.76 4.45 -4.43
CA VAL A 210 13.82 3.35 -4.16
C VAL A 210 14.54 2.01 -4.20
N LEU A 211 15.26 1.73 -5.30
CA LEU A 211 16.03 0.49 -5.43
C LEU A 211 17.02 0.28 -4.27
N GLU A 212 17.71 1.33 -3.83
CA GLU A 212 18.68 1.24 -2.74
C GLU A 212 18.01 0.98 -1.38
N LEU A 213 16.89 1.67 -1.10
CA LEU A 213 16.17 1.58 0.17
C LEU A 213 15.47 0.23 0.31
N ASP A 214 14.69 -0.18 -0.70
CA ASP A 214 13.99 -1.45 -0.68
C ASP A 214 15.00 -2.63 -0.65
N ALA A 215 16.15 -2.52 -1.34
CA ALA A 215 17.26 -3.50 -1.25
C ALA A 215 17.86 -3.62 0.15
N ALA A 216 17.92 -2.52 0.89
CA ALA A 216 18.42 -2.53 2.26
C ALA A 216 17.41 -3.13 3.25
N GLU A 217 16.11 -2.97 2.99
CA GLU A 217 15.02 -3.48 3.82
C GLU A 217 14.88 -5.01 3.74
N ASP A 218 14.79 -5.58 2.54
CA ASP A 218 14.64 -7.04 2.35
C ASP A 218 15.85 -7.85 2.86
N GLY A 219 17.03 -7.23 2.93
CA GLY A 219 18.29 -7.90 3.21
C GLY A 219 18.82 -8.75 2.06
N GLU A 220 19.90 -9.51 2.33
CA GLU A 220 20.54 -10.37 1.33
C GLU A 220 19.79 -11.70 1.15
N ARG A 221 19.15 -11.89 -0.02
CA ARG A 221 18.63 -13.19 -0.46
C ARG A 221 19.65 -13.90 -1.37
N PRO A 222 19.81 -15.24 -1.28
CA PRO A 222 20.68 -15.98 -2.18
C PRO A 222 20.18 -15.90 -3.62
N GLU A 223 21.07 -15.99 -4.62
CA GLU A 223 20.64 -16.07 -6.03
C GLU A 223 19.65 -17.22 -6.26
N ALA A 224 18.73 -17.03 -7.22
CA ALA A 224 17.73 -18.03 -7.56
C ALA A 224 18.40 -19.34 -7.98
N SER A 225 17.92 -20.45 -7.41
CA SER A 225 18.35 -21.76 -7.86
C SER A 225 17.88 -21.98 -9.30
N TYR A 226 18.54 -22.88 -10.03
CA TYR A 226 18.06 -23.25 -11.37
C TYR A 226 16.62 -23.80 -11.31
N ALA A 227 16.24 -24.49 -10.24
CA ALA A 227 14.90 -25.03 -10.10
C ALA A 227 13.86 -23.90 -9.94
N ASP A 228 14.10 -22.97 -9.01
CA ASP A 228 13.24 -21.81 -8.75
C ASP A 228 13.06 -20.97 -10.02
N ALA A 229 14.16 -20.74 -10.75
CA ALA A 229 14.11 -20.00 -12.00
C ALA A 229 13.32 -20.73 -13.11
N GLN A 230 13.33 -22.06 -13.14
CA GLN A 230 12.50 -22.83 -14.08
C GLN A 230 11.03 -22.84 -13.67
N GLU A 231 10.74 -22.87 -12.38
CA GLU A 231 9.37 -22.80 -11.85
C GLU A 231 8.74 -21.45 -12.21
N LEU A 232 9.37 -20.34 -11.87
CA LEU A 232 8.86 -18.99 -12.18
C LEU A 232 8.70 -18.77 -13.69
N ARG A 233 9.60 -19.33 -14.50
CA ARG A 233 9.46 -19.32 -15.96
C ARG A 233 8.20 -20.07 -16.40
N THR A 234 7.92 -21.22 -15.80
CA THR A 234 6.72 -22.02 -16.12
C THR A 234 5.46 -21.25 -15.72
N ARG A 235 5.42 -20.67 -14.51
CA ARG A 235 4.30 -19.84 -14.06
C ARG A 235 4.03 -18.65 -14.98
N LEU A 236 5.08 -17.95 -15.42
CA LEU A 236 4.90 -16.86 -16.40
C LEU A 236 4.44 -17.37 -17.78
N GLU A 237 4.88 -18.56 -18.20
CA GLU A 237 4.35 -19.21 -19.41
C GLU A 237 2.86 -19.55 -19.26
N ASP A 238 2.41 -19.99 -18.08
CA ASP A 238 0.99 -20.24 -17.79
C ASP A 238 0.18 -18.93 -17.83
N VAL A 239 0.73 -17.83 -17.32
CA VAL A 239 0.14 -16.47 -17.48
C VAL A 239 0.01 -16.10 -18.96
N PHE A 240 1.01 -16.42 -19.79
CA PHE A 240 0.95 -16.16 -21.24
C PHE A 240 -0.17 -16.94 -21.94
N GLU A 241 -0.50 -18.16 -21.50
CA GLU A 241 -1.60 -18.94 -22.08
C GLU A 241 -2.97 -18.28 -21.90
N GLN A 242 -3.11 -17.41 -20.89
CA GLN A 242 -4.32 -16.66 -20.61
C GLN A 242 -4.43 -15.37 -21.42
N LEU A 243 -3.34 -14.93 -22.06
CA LEU A 243 -3.34 -13.69 -22.84
C LEU A 243 -4.10 -13.81 -24.15
N PRO A 244 -4.79 -12.74 -24.58
CA PRO A 244 -5.29 -12.63 -25.94
C PRO A 244 -4.17 -12.75 -26.99
N ASP A 245 -4.45 -13.43 -28.10
CA ASP A 245 -3.54 -13.64 -29.24
C ASP A 245 -2.68 -12.41 -29.64
N PRO A 246 -3.21 -11.17 -29.70
CA PRO A 246 -2.42 -10.00 -30.05
C PRO A 246 -1.31 -9.69 -29.04
N LEU A 247 -1.56 -9.89 -27.74
CA LEU A 247 -0.59 -9.65 -26.67
C LEU A 247 0.41 -10.78 -26.57
N LEU A 248 -0.06 -12.03 -26.66
CA LEU A 248 0.80 -13.21 -26.67
C LEU A 248 1.89 -13.10 -27.76
N LYS A 249 1.54 -12.61 -28.95
CA LYS A 249 2.51 -12.42 -30.05
C LYS A 249 3.64 -11.42 -29.73
N LEU A 250 3.39 -10.44 -28.87
CA LEU A 250 4.39 -9.45 -28.46
C LEU A 250 5.47 -10.09 -27.58
N VAL A 251 5.10 -11.09 -26.76
CA VAL A 251 5.97 -11.64 -25.71
C VAL A 251 6.51 -13.04 -26.03
N ALA A 252 5.79 -13.84 -26.83
CA ALA A 252 6.05 -15.27 -27.04
C ALA A 252 7.43 -15.63 -27.60
N HIS A 253 8.16 -14.68 -28.17
CA HIS A 253 9.48 -14.91 -28.77
C HIS A 253 10.63 -14.45 -27.87
N ALA A 254 10.33 -13.72 -26.79
CA ALA A 254 11.34 -13.17 -25.91
C ALA A 254 11.83 -14.22 -24.91
N PRO A 255 13.15 -14.38 -24.72
CA PRO A 255 13.68 -15.25 -23.68
C PRO A 255 13.28 -14.72 -22.29
N ILE A 256 12.88 -15.64 -21.42
CA ILE A 256 12.57 -15.35 -20.01
C ILE A 256 13.82 -15.66 -19.17
N THR A 257 14.19 -14.72 -18.32
CA THR A 257 15.27 -14.85 -17.33
C THR A 257 14.76 -14.45 -15.96
N VAL A 258 15.45 -14.89 -14.91
CA VAL A 258 15.10 -14.60 -13.52
C VAL A 258 16.32 -13.98 -12.84
N GLN A 259 16.11 -12.90 -12.11
CA GLN A 259 17.10 -12.27 -11.23
C GLN A 259 16.44 -11.82 -9.93
N SER A 260 17.25 -11.45 -8.93
CA SER A 260 16.75 -10.99 -7.63
C SER A 260 15.91 -9.71 -7.74
N ARG A 261 16.54 -8.61 -8.17
CA ARG A 261 15.95 -7.28 -8.31
C ARG A 261 16.49 -6.57 -9.53
N ALA A 262 15.88 -5.45 -9.92
CA ALA A 262 16.37 -4.61 -11.02
C ALA A 262 17.81 -4.14 -10.76
N THR A 263 18.61 -4.07 -11.82
CA THR A 263 19.95 -3.46 -11.77
C THR A 263 19.88 -1.94 -11.92
N VAL A 264 20.93 -1.25 -11.47
CA VAL A 264 21.07 0.21 -11.66
C VAL A 264 20.98 0.59 -13.14
N GLU A 265 21.53 -0.22 -14.04
CA GLU A 265 21.48 -0.01 -15.48
C GLU A 265 20.06 -0.17 -16.04
N GLN A 266 19.30 -1.15 -15.56
CA GLN A 266 17.90 -1.33 -15.92
C GLN A 266 17.04 -0.16 -15.44
N VAL A 267 17.22 0.29 -14.19
CA VAL A 267 16.49 1.46 -13.67
C VAL A 267 16.81 2.72 -14.48
N LYS A 268 18.07 2.95 -14.84
CA LYS A 268 18.47 4.05 -15.74
C LYS A 268 17.86 3.93 -17.14
N ALA A 269 17.57 2.72 -17.60
CA ALA A 269 16.85 2.46 -18.85
C ALA A 269 15.33 2.65 -18.72
N GLY A 270 14.82 2.94 -17.52
CA GLY A 270 13.41 3.17 -17.24
C GLY A 270 12.66 1.92 -16.78
N VAL A 271 13.34 0.93 -16.21
CA VAL A 271 12.67 -0.16 -15.47
C VAL A 271 12.28 0.36 -14.09
N ASP A 272 11.04 0.13 -13.69
CA ASP A 272 10.59 0.38 -12.33
C ASP A 272 11.21 -0.67 -11.38
N PRO A 273 11.96 -0.28 -10.35
CA PRO A 273 12.58 -1.22 -9.41
C PRO A 273 11.58 -2.02 -8.54
N ARG A 274 10.31 -1.62 -8.49
CA ARG A 274 9.23 -2.32 -7.77
C ARG A 274 8.33 -3.18 -8.67
N ASN A 275 8.56 -3.19 -9.98
CA ASN A 275 7.81 -4.06 -10.88
C ASN A 275 8.44 -5.47 -10.95
N VAL A 276 7.61 -6.51 -10.78
CA VAL A 276 8.03 -7.92 -10.81
C VAL A 276 8.46 -8.39 -12.21
N ILE A 277 8.01 -7.71 -13.27
CA ILE A 277 8.45 -7.96 -14.65
C ILE A 277 9.19 -6.74 -15.20
N ALA A 278 10.29 -6.98 -15.91
CA ALA A 278 10.94 -5.95 -16.72
C ALA A 278 11.19 -6.43 -18.14
N PHE A 279 10.89 -5.59 -19.13
CA PHE A 279 11.24 -5.84 -20.51
C PHE A 279 12.62 -5.30 -20.86
N SER A 280 13.39 -6.10 -21.59
CA SER A 280 14.68 -5.71 -22.14
C SER A 280 14.54 -5.44 -23.64
N GLY A 281 15.03 -4.30 -24.11
CA GLY A 281 15.05 -3.96 -25.53
C GLY A 281 14.83 -2.48 -25.79
N THR A 282 14.28 -2.16 -26.95
CA THR A 282 13.95 -0.78 -27.33
C THR A 282 12.48 -0.52 -27.03
N ARG A 283 12.19 0.42 -26.13
CA ARG A 283 10.82 0.88 -25.83
C ARG A 283 10.24 1.63 -27.02
N LYS A 284 8.92 1.55 -27.22
CA LYS A 284 8.22 2.33 -28.25
C LYS A 284 8.39 3.83 -27.98
N SER A 285 8.64 4.59 -29.03
CA SER A 285 8.68 6.06 -29.00
C SER A 285 8.08 6.63 -30.29
N ASP A 286 8.03 7.95 -30.39
CA ASP A 286 7.61 8.63 -31.63
C ASP A 286 8.53 8.30 -32.84
N GLU A 287 9.78 7.95 -32.57
CA GLU A 287 10.81 7.70 -33.59
C GLU A 287 11.07 6.21 -33.86
N ASP A 288 10.86 5.36 -32.85
CA ASP A 288 11.25 3.95 -32.88
C ASP A 288 10.07 3.03 -32.51
N GLU A 289 9.92 1.93 -33.26
CA GLU A 289 9.03 0.83 -32.86
C GLU A 289 9.64 0.02 -31.72
N ALA A 290 8.79 -0.55 -30.88
CA ALA A 290 9.24 -1.41 -29.80
C ALA A 290 9.89 -2.70 -30.34
N GLU A 291 11.05 -3.06 -29.78
CA GLU A 291 11.73 -4.31 -30.02
C GLU A 291 12.03 -5.00 -28.69
N LEU A 292 11.28 -6.05 -28.39
CA LEU A 292 11.47 -6.85 -27.18
C LEU A 292 12.57 -7.91 -27.41
N THR A 293 13.58 -7.91 -26.55
CA THR A 293 14.74 -8.81 -26.63
C THR A 293 14.84 -9.78 -25.45
N GLY A 294 14.05 -9.56 -24.39
CA GLY A 294 13.99 -10.43 -23.23
C GLY A 294 12.97 -9.95 -22.20
N ILE A 295 12.54 -10.88 -21.35
CA ILE A 295 11.66 -10.65 -20.21
C ILE A 295 12.41 -11.12 -18.97
N VAL A 296 12.42 -10.27 -17.94
CA VAL A 296 13.15 -10.50 -16.70
C VAL A 296 12.14 -10.54 -15.56
N ILE A 297 12.12 -11.64 -14.82
CA ILE A 297 11.35 -11.78 -13.58
C ILE A 297 12.23 -11.33 -12.41
N MET A 298 11.74 -10.38 -11.61
CA MET A 298 12.37 -9.90 -10.37
C MET A 298 11.85 -10.73 -9.20
N ARG A 299 12.54 -11.85 -8.93
CA ARG A 299 12.09 -12.86 -7.96
C ARG A 299 11.81 -12.27 -6.58
N ASP A 300 12.67 -11.37 -6.10
CA ASP A 300 12.60 -10.95 -4.70
C ASP A 300 11.42 -10.02 -4.40
N LEU A 301 10.73 -9.56 -5.44
CA LEU A 301 9.48 -8.80 -5.33
C LEU A 301 8.23 -9.68 -5.30
N LEU A 302 8.35 -10.98 -5.60
CA LEU A 302 7.23 -11.91 -5.55
C LEU A 302 6.97 -12.35 -4.10
N PRO A 303 5.70 -12.65 -3.75
CA PRO A 303 5.36 -13.23 -2.46
C PRO A 303 6.07 -14.57 -2.29
N ASP A 304 6.37 -14.92 -1.03
CA ASP A 304 7.01 -16.20 -0.74
C ASP A 304 5.98 -17.33 -0.93
N ALA A 305 6.19 -18.16 -1.95
CA ALA A 305 5.31 -19.27 -2.28
C ALA A 305 5.34 -20.40 -1.23
N GLU A 306 6.32 -20.39 -0.31
CA GLU A 306 6.37 -21.34 0.81
C GLU A 306 5.64 -20.84 2.06
N ASP A 307 5.13 -19.60 2.06
CA ASP A 307 4.32 -19.07 3.16
C ASP A 307 2.91 -19.68 3.12
N GLU A 308 2.46 -20.24 4.24
CA GLU A 308 1.16 -20.93 4.35
C GLU A 308 -0.03 -19.97 4.18
N GLU A 309 0.22 -18.65 4.27
CA GLU A 309 -0.78 -17.59 4.10
C GLU A 309 -0.85 -17.06 2.66
N THR A 310 0.10 -17.40 1.79
CA THR A 310 0.11 -16.97 0.38
C THR A 310 -0.90 -17.79 -0.43
N ASP A 311 -1.82 -17.12 -1.13
CA ASP A 311 -2.76 -17.78 -2.04
C ASP A 311 -2.00 -18.57 -3.13
N ASP A 312 -2.54 -19.73 -3.53
CA ASP A 312 -1.92 -20.63 -4.51
C ASP A 312 -1.61 -19.91 -5.84
N ASP A 313 -2.41 -18.89 -6.18
CA ASP A 313 -2.32 -18.09 -7.41
C ASP A 313 -1.69 -16.68 -7.22
N ALA A 314 -1.19 -16.35 -6.02
CA ALA A 314 -0.68 -15.00 -5.72
C ALA A 314 0.51 -14.61 -6.60
N VAL A 315 1.44 -15.55 -6.85
CA VAL A 315 2.60 -15.34 -7.71
C VAL A 315 2.18 -15.07 -9.16
N GLU A 316 1.25 -15.85 -9.68
CA GLU A 316 0.70 -15.72 -11.03
C GLU A 316 -0.02 -14.38 -11.21
N THR A 317 -0.73 -13.94 -10.17
CA THR A 317 -1.41 -12.64 -10.11
C THR A 317 -0.41 -11.49 -10.23
N GLU A 318 0.65 -11.50 -9.42
CA GLU A 318 1.72 -10.50 -9.50
C GLU A 318 2.43 -10.52 -10.86
N LEU A 319 2.77 -11.70 -11.36
CA LEU A 319 3.38 -11.86 -12.68
C LEU A 319 2.49 -11.30 -13.80
N PHE A 320 1.16 -11.48 -13.70
CA PHE A 320 0.21 -10.95 -14.65
C PHE A 320 0.15 -9.42 -14.60
N TYR A 321 0.00 -8.81 -13.42
CA TYR A 321 -0.05 -7.35 -13.30
C TYR A 321 1.26 -6.69 -13.74
N GLY A 322 2.41 -7.21 -13.29
CA GLY A 322 3.71 -6.69 -13.73
C GLY A 322 3.92 -6.81 -15.23
N LEU A 323 3.42 -7.89 -15.85
CA LEU A 323 3.42 -8.04 -17.31
C LEU A 323 2.52 -7.02 -18.01
N MET A 324 1.35 -6.71 -17.45
CA MET A 324 0.44 -5.72 -18.02
C MET A 324 1.05 -4.32 -17.99
N ASP A 325 1.71 -3.96 -16.89
CA ASP A 325 2.43 -2.68 -16.74
C ASP A 325 3.56 -2.52 -17.76
N GLU A 326 4.35 -3.57 -18.00
CA GLU A 326 5.37 -3.54 -19.04
C GLU A 326 4.76 -3.55 -20.44
N LEU A 327 3.64 -4.23 -20.69
CA LEU A 327 2.95 -4.13 -21.98
C LEU A 327 2.43 -2.72 -22.26
N GLN A 328 1.85 -2.06 -21.25
CA GLN A 328 1.40 -0.68 -21.35
C GLN A 328 2.58 0.27 -21.57
N SER A 329 3.59 0.23 -20.70
CA SER A 329 4.70 1.18 -20.71
C SER A 329 5.73 0.96 -21.83
N PHE A 330 6.05 -0.29 -22.18
CA PHE A 330 7.06 -0.61 -23.19
C PHE A 330 6.52 -0.48 -24.61
N PHE A 331 5.25 -0.82 -24.84
CA PHE A 331 4.60 -0.77 -26.15
C PHE A 331 3.63 0.43 -26.33
N GLN A 332 3.49 1.31 -25.33
CA GLN A 332 2.51 2.42 -25.28
C GLN A 332 1.08 1.94 -25.57
N ARG A 333 0.65 0.93 -24.82
CA ARG A 333 -0.67 0.29 -24.96
C ARG A 333 -1.64 0.80 -23.91
N ASP A 334 -1.87 2.10 -23.90
CA ASP A 334 -2.82 2.78 -22.99
C ASP A 334 -4.28 2.33 -23.22
N ASP A 335 -4.54 1.55 -24.27
CA ASP A 335 -5.82 0.89 -24.56
C ASP A 335 -6.07 -0.37 -23.71
N LEU A 336 -5.05 -0.88 -23.01
CA LEU A 336 -5.21 -2.02 -22.12
C LEU A 336 -5.87 -1.58 -20.82
N VAL A 337 -7.01 -2.19 -20.53
CA VAL A 337 -7.70 -2.06 -19.25
C VAL A 337 -7.77 -3.46 -18.66
N VAL A 338 -7.16 -3.64 -17.49
CA VAL A 338 -7.32 -4.85 -16.70
C VAL A 338 -8.63 -4.71 -15.94
N ALA A 339 -9.53 -5.68 -16.08
CA ALA A 339 -10.73 -5.70 -15.26
C ALA A 339 -10.34 -6.31 -13.91
N GLU A 340 -10.59 -5.59 -12.83
CA GLU A 340 -10.59 -6.19 -11.48
C GLU A 340 -11.67 -7.27 -11.46
N THR A 341 -11.27 -8.49 -11.08
CA THR A 341 -12.16 -9.67 -11.01
C THR A 341 -12.77 -9.83 -9.64
#